data_AF-A0A1G6VPD0-F1
#
_entry.id   AF-A0A1G6VPD0-F1
#
_cell.length_a   1.000
_cell.length_b   1.000
_cell.length_c   1.000
_cell.angle_alpha   90.00
_cell.angle_beta   90.00
_cell.angle_gamma   90.00
#
_symmetry.space_group_name_H-M   'P 1'
#
loop_
_entity.id
_entity.type
_entity.pdbx_description
1 polymer ?
#
loop_
_entity_poly.entity_id
_entity_poly.type
_entity_poly.pdbx_seq_one_letter_code
_entity_poly.pdbx_strand_id
1 'polypeptide(L)'
;MDKFSRNDMGIESNFKVLRKITRKNSKVVTDHINSVYISRNPTSKIDNQVLCMFCGTDQNLTKEHVVPKWLIDASTKKKFTTNINGLSQTYNKTTIPTCANCNNNILGSVEAYIKTLISGLDLNQSYPDDEYLMNIIRWLEIIDYKFQVLNAKRRFLSSKDSGFIPYLSDFPLSVLRQEIDYSPYKVISEIRKSAKRITVMKKSNKLNSLLLIKTTNKDFHFFHSMGNFIFLELHKYSIAIFYFFKKEFLTHSDAQTEAQRIVEESY
;
A
#
# COMPACT_ATOMS: atom_id res chain seq x y z
N MET A 1 -5.73 -4.73 34.58
CA MET A 1 -6.07 -4.39 33.17
C MET A 1 -4.77 -4.23 32.42
N ASP A 2 -4.43 -5.20 31.57
CA ASP A 2 -3.13 -5.29 30.91
C ASP A 2 -2.89 -4.17 29.90
N LYS A 3 -1.63 -3.78 29.75
CA LYS A 3 -1.16 -2.74 28.81
C LYS A 3 -1.51 -3.09 27.35
N PHE A 4 -1.63 -4.38 27.02
CA PHE A 4 -2.09 -4.89 25.72
C PHE A 4 -3.57 -4.58 25.46
N SER A 5 -4.46 -4.87 26.42
CA SER A 5 -5.91 -4.68 26.28
C SER A 5 -6.33 -3.22 26.05
N ARG A 6 -5.62 -2.25 26.65
CA ARG A 6 -5.87 -0.81 26.37
C ARG A 6 -5.37 -0.37 24.99
N ASN A 7 -4.30 -0.98 24.49
CA ASN A 7 -3.75 -0.67 23.17
C ASN A 7 -4.65 -1.20 22.05
N ASP A 8 -5.25 -2.39 22.26
CA ASP A 8 -6.20 -3.01 21.32
C ASP A 8 -7.52 -2.21 21.20
N MET A 9 -7.99 -1.61 22.28
CA MET A 9 -9.19 -0.76 22.25
C MET A 9 -8.94 0.58 21.53
N GLY A 10 -7.75 1.16 21.71
CA GLY A 10 -7.33 2.38 21.03
C GLY A 10 -7.11 2.18 19.53
N ILE A 11 -6.54 1.05 19.12
CA ILE A 11 -6.28 0.77 17.70
C ILE A 11 -7.56 0.48 16.91
N GLU A 12 -8.51 -0.27 17.47
CA GLU A 12 -9.78 -0.52 16.77
C GLU A 12 -10.56 0.79 16.56
N SER A 13 -10.44 1.74 17.49
CA SER A 13 -10.95 3.09 17.30
C SER A 13 -10.30 3.77 16.08
N ASN A 14 -8.97 3.71 15.94
CA ASN A 14 -8.26 4.30 14.80
C ASN A 14 -8.61 3.64 13.47
N PHE A 15 -8.68 2.30 13.40
CA PHE A 15 -9.16 1.62 12.20
C PHE A 15 -10.62 2.01 11.87
N LYS A 16 -11.49 2.11 12.88
CA LYS A 16 -12.87 2.58 12.70
C LYS A 16 -12.94 4.00 12.17
N VAL A 17 -12.13 4.92 12.68
CA VAL A 17 -12.04 6.30 12.18
C VAL A 17 -11.55 6.29 10.73
N LEU A 18 -10.48 5.56 10.42
CA LEU A 18 -9.94 5.44 9.06
C LEU A 18 -10.99 4.92 8.07
N ARG A 19 -11.74 3.87 8.45
CA ARG A 19 -12.84 3.32 7.66
C ARG A 19 -13.91 4.37 7.37
N LYS A 20 -14.32 5.13 8.39
CA LYS A 20 -15.36 6.17 8.27
C LYS A 20 -14.92 7.30 7.36
N ILE A 21 -13.72 7.86 7.57
CA ILE A 21 -13.23 9.00 6.76
C ILE A 21 -13.00 8.58 5.32
N THR A 22 -12.44 7.39 5.09
CA THR A 22 -12.17 6.88 3.73
C THR A 22 -13.49 6.64 3.00
N ARG A 23 -14.48 6.02 3.66
CA ARG A 23 -15.80 5.78 3.05
C ARG A 23 -16.47 7.10 2.68
N LYS A 24 -16.54 8.04 3.63
CA LYS A 24 -17.21 9.35 3.45
C LYS A 24 -16.59 10.16 2.30
N ASN A 25 -15.26 10.15 2.19
CA ASN A 25 -14.54 11.05 1.28
C ASN A 25 -13.98 10.35 0.03
N SER A 26 -14.20 9.04 -0.14
CA SER A 26 -13.68 8.24 -1.26
C SER A 26 -14.00 8.85 -2.63
N LYS A 27 -15.23 9.33 -2.83
CA LYS A 27 -15.63 9.99 -4.08
C LYS A 27 -14.86 11.27 -4.31
N VAL A 28 -14.81 12.16 -3.32
CA VAL A 28 -14.08 13.44 -3.39
C VAL A 28 -12.61 13.21 -3.75
N VAL A 29 -11.95 12.31 -3.03
CA VAL A 29 -10.53 11.99 -3.26
C VAL A 29 -10.31 11.37 -4.64
N THR A 30 -11.17 10.42 -5.04
CA THR A 30 -11.02 9.76 -6.35
C THR A 30 -11.28 10.72 -7.50
N ASP A 31 -12.30 11.56 -7.40
CA ASP A 31 -12.65 12.52 -8.45
C ASP A 31 -11.55 13.58 -8.57
N HIS A 32 -10.94 14.00 -7.45
CA HIS A 32 -9.74 14.84 -7.43
C HIS A 32 -8.54 14.16 -8.09
N ILE A 33 -8.26 12.89 -7.77
CA ILE A 33 -7.17 12.14 -8.45
C ILE A 33 -7.43 12.06 -9.96
N ASN A 34 -8.69 11.82 -10.34
CA ASN A 34 -9.07 11.75 -11.73
C ASN A 34 -8.83 13.09 -12.44
N SER A 35 -9.34 14.19 -11.90
CA SER A 35 -9.25 15.49 -12.56
C SER A 35 -7.83 16.05 -12.61
N VAL A 36 -7.04 15.87 -11.54
CA VAL A 36 -5.71 16.49 -11.41
C VAL A 36 -4.61 15.62 -12.02
N TYR A 37 -4.66 14.29 -11.85
CA TYR A 37 -3.54 13.43 -12.21
C TYR A 37 -3.79 12.57 -13.45
N ILE A 38 -5.04 12.19 -13.74
CA ILE A 38 -5.34 11.16 -14.75
C ILE A 38 -5.97 11.74 -16.01
N SER A 39 -7.03 12.52 -15.87
CA SER A 39 -7.79 13.07 -16.99
C SER A 39 -7.01 14.21 -17.63
N ARG A 40 -6.89 14.17 -18.96
CA ARG A 40 -6.33 15.27 -19.76
C ARG A 40 -7.42 16.28 -20.05
N ASN A 41 -7.65 17.23 -19.15
CA ASN A 41 -8.44 18.42 -19.47
C ASN A 41 -7.50 19.62 -19.64
N PRO A 42 -7.12 19.97 -20.89
CA PRO A 42 -6.26 21.13 -21.14
C PRO A 42 -6.95 22.47 -20.81
N THR A 43 -8.27 22.49 -20.62
CA THR A 43 -9.07 23.69 -20.34
C THR A 43 -9.36 23.92 -18.86
N SER A 44 -9.20 22.92 -18.00
CA SER A 44 -9.26 23.16 -16.56
C SER A 44 -7.93 23.79 -16.15
N LYS A 45 -7.95 25.06 -15.73
CA LYS A 45 -6.96 25.55 -14.76
C LYS A 45 -6.83 24.45 -13.72
N ILE A 46 -5.72 23.72 -13.73
CA ILE A 46 -5.46 22.71 -12.70
C ILE A 46 -5.46 23.52 -11.43
N ASP A 47 -6.54 23.40 -10.66
CA ASP A 47 -6.55 23.95 -9.32
C ASP A 47 -5.45 23.18 -8.60
N ASN A 48 -4.32 23.86 -8.36
CA ASN A 48 -3.13 23.28 -7.73
C ASN A 48 -3.40 22.89 -6.27
N GLN A 49 -4.65 22.97 -5.82
CA GLN A 49 -5.12 22.54 -4.52
C GLN A 49 -4.87 21.06 -4.33
N VAL A 50 -3.86 20.73 -3.52
CA VAL A 50 -3.57 19.37 -3.11
C VAL A 50 -4.56 18.98 -2.00
N LEU A 51 -5.11 17.75 -2.06
CA LEU A 51 -5.95 17.21 -0.99
C LEU A 51 -5.24 16.12 -0.19
N CYS A 52 -5.69 15.91 1.03
CA CYS A 52 -5.39 14.72 1.81
C CYS A 52 -6.01 13.49 1.13
N MET A 53 -5.18 12.50 0.82
CA MET A 53 -5.59 11.31 0.08
C MET A 53 -6.43 10.31 0.89
N PHE A 54 -6.87 10.67 2.09
CA PHE A 54 -7.80 9.86 2.90
C PHE A 54 -9.07 10.61 3.26
N CYS A 55 -8.94 11.82 3.81
CA CYS A 55 -10.09 12.60 4.27
C CYS A 55 -10.51 13.75 3.35
N GLY A 56 -9.77 14.03 2.28
CA GLY A 56 -10.13 15.05 1.29
C GLY A 56 -9.98 16.51 1.74
N THR A 57 -9.46 16.80 2.93
CA THR A 57 -9.14 18.18 3.34
C THR A 57 -7.90 18.70 2.63
N ASP A 58 -7.85 20.01 2.37
CA ASP A 58 -6.70 20.75 1.86
C ASP A 58 -5.85 21.40 2.98
N GLN A 59 -6.29 21.29 4.24
CA GLN A 59 -5.65 21.93 5.38
C GLN A 59 -4.57 21.05 6.03
N ASN A 60 -3.51 21.69 6.54
CA ASN A 60 -2.43 21.07 7.33
C ASN A 60 -1.85 19.81 6.67
N LEU A 61 -1.53 19.92 5.37
CA LEU A 61 -0.98 18.82 4.59
C LEU A 61 0.47 18.52 4.97
N THR A 62 0.77 17.23 4.95
CA THR A 62 2.06 16.62 5.24
C THR A 62 2.36 15.57 4.18
N LYS A 63 3.56 14.97 4.24
CA LYS A 63 3.99 13.89 3.35
C LYS A 63 3.96 12.58 4.10
N GLU A 64 3.03 11.70 3.74
CA GLU A 64 2.96 10.35 4.28
C GLU A 64 3.77 9.38 3.43
N HIS A 65 4.55 8.49 4.07
CA HIS A 65 5.32 7.47 3.36
C HIS A 65 4.41 6.35 2.88
N VAL A 66 4.63 5.92 1.63
CA VAL A 66 3.90 4.81 1.01
C VAL A 66 4.31 3.48 1.66
N VAL A 67 5.63 3.28 1.81
CA VAL A 67 6.21 2.17 2.56
C VAL A 67 6.73 2.72 3.89
N PRO A 68 6.27 2.19 5.04
CA PRO A 68 6.72 2.63 6.35
C PRO A 68 8.24 2.60 6.50
N LYS A 69 8.82 3.69 7.06
CA LYS A 69 10.29 3.82 7.19
C LYS A 69 10.93 2.71 8.02
N TRP A 70 10.20 2.16 8.99
CA TRP A 70 10.73 1.13 9.88
C TRP A 70 10.95 -0.22 9.18
N LEU A 71 10.30 -0.48 8.04
CA LEU A 71 10.51 -1.70 7.24
C LEU A 71 11.88 -1.70 6.54
N ILE A 72 12.41 -0.51 6.25
CA ILE A 72 13.65 -0.32 5.49
C ILE A 72 14.80 0.17 6.39
N ASP A 73 14.69 0.04 7.71
CA ASP A 73 15.64 0.56 8.71
C ASP A 73 15.92 2.07 8.55
N ALA A 74 14.92 2.82 8.07
CA ALA A 74 15.06 4.21 7.66
C ALA A 74 16.19 4.47 6.63
N SER A 75 16.68 3.42 5.95
CA SER A 75 17.74 3.53 4.96
C SER A 75 17.31 4.44 3.82
N THR A 76 18.09 5.49 3.61
CA THR A 76 17.88 6.44 2.51
C THR A 76 18.34 5.91 1.17
N LYS A 77 19.05 4.77 1.17
CA LYS A 77 19.67 4.15 -0.01
C LYS A 77 18.90 2.95 -0.54
N LYS A 78 18.05 2.30 0.27
CA LYS A 78 17.20 1.18 -0.19
C LYS A 78 16.27 1.68 -1.31
N LYS A 79 16.17 0.91 -2.38
CA LYS A 79 15.32 1.22 -3.55
C LYS A 79 14.41 0.04 -3.88
N PHE A 80 13.32 0.32 -4.58
CA PHE A 80 12.54 -0.69 -5.29
C PHE A 80 12.44 -0.31 -6.77
N THR A 81 12.37 -1.31 -7.62
CA THR A 81 12.11 -1.10 -9.04
C THR A 81 10.63 -1.30 -9.29
N THR A 82 10.01 -0.36 -10.01
CA THR A 82 8.64 -0.58 -10.51
C THR A 82 8.71 -1.14 -11.92
N ASN A 83 7.91 -2.17 -12.20
CA ASN A 83 7.86 -2.84 -13.51
C ASN A 83 7.38 -1.94 -14.66
N ILE A 84 6.88 -0.73 -14.36
CA ILE A 84 6.28 0.19 -15.35
C ILE A 84 7.34 0.92 -16.18
N ASN A 85 8.49 1.25 -15.61
CA ASN A 85 9.56 1.97 -16.31
C ASN A 85 10.98 1.48 -16.01
N GLY A 86 11.10 0.38 -15.24
CA GLY A 86 12.39 -0.19 -14.85
C GLY A 86 13.26 0.75 -14.00
N LEU A 87 12.73 1.91 -13.58
CA LEU A 87 13.47 2.87 -12.79
C LEU A 87 13.43 2.49 -11.31
N SER A 88 14.61 2.51 -10.71
CA SER A 88 14.79 2.28 -9.29
C SER A 88 14.40 3.53 -8.50
N GLN A 89 13.51 3.36 -7.54
CA GLN A 89 12.94 4.43 -6.73
C GLN A 89 13.36 4.28 -5.28
N THR A 90 13.85 5.36 -4.67
CA THR A 90 14.22 5.37 -3.25
C THR A 90 12.96 5.43 -2.39
N TYR A 91 12.77 4.47 -1.49
CA TYR A 91 11.59 4.38 -0.61
C TYR A 91 11.33 5.66 0.21
N ASN A 92 12.39 6.29 0.72
CA ASN A 92 12.29 7.50 1.53
C ASN A 92 11.68 8.72 0.78
N LYS A 93 11.63 8.69 -0.56
CA LYS A 93 11.04 9.75 -1.40
C LYS A 93 9.65 9.37 -1.90
N THR A 94 9.14 8.19 -1.58
CA THR A 94 7.84 7.72 -2.06
C THR A 94 6.75 8.10 -1.07
N THR A 95 6.23 9.32 -1.24
CA THR A 95 5.23 9.91 -0.34
C THR A 95 3.98 10.38 -1.06
N ILE A 96 2.83 10.33 -0.38
CA ILE A 96 1.55 10.90 -0.82
C ILE A 96 1.11 12.04 0.11
N PRO A 97 0.28 12.98 -0.36
CA PRO A 97 -0.22 14.06 0.48
C PRO A 97 -1.31 13.59 1.45
N THR A 98 -1.16 13.96 2.72
CA THR A 98 -2.08 13.59 3.80
C THR A 98 -2.12 14.70 4.84
N CYS A 99 -3.26 15.01 5.44
CA CYS A 99 -3.28 15.96 6.55
C CYS A 99 -2.59 15.39 7.80
N ALA A 100 -2.12 16.26 8.69
CA ALA A 100 -1.41 15.89 9.91
C ALA A 100 -2.20 14.90 10.79
N ASN A 101 -3.53 15.04 10.86
CA ASN A 101 -4.36 14.10 11.63
C ASN A 101 -4.40 12.70 11.00
N CYS A 102 -4.57 12.59 9.68
CA CYS A 102 -4.53 11.29 9.00
C CYS A 102 -3.15 10.65 9.12
N ASN A 103 -2.09 11.43 8.89
CA ASN A 103 -0.72 10.96 8.91
C ASN A 103 -0.28 10.55 10.33
N ASN A 104 -0.20 11.52 11.25
CA ASN A 104 0.47 11.31 12.52
C ASN A 104 -0.40 10.56 13.53
N ASN A 105 -1.71 10.86 13.57
CA ASN A 105 -2.58 10.31 14.60
C ASN A 105 -3.19 8.97 14.17
N ILE A 106 -3.75 8.89 12.97
CA ILE A 106 -4.46 7.68 12.52
C ILE A 106 -3.47 6.65 11.97
N LEU A 107 -2.77 6.98 10.88
CA LEU A 107 -1.86 6.06 10.20
C LEU A 107 -0.63 5.76 11.06
N GLY A 108 -0.05 6.77 11.71
CA GLY A 108 1.06 6.62 12.64
C GLY A 108 0.76 5.67 13.79
N SER A 109 -0.44 5.74 14.38
CA SER A 109 -0.88 4.80 15.42
C SER A 109 -1.04 3.38 14.87
N VAL A 110 -1.60 3.23 13.67
CA VAL A 110 -1.71 1.93 13.00
C VAL A 110 -0.34 1.32 12.75
N GLU A 111 0.60 2.07 12.20
CA GLU A 111 1.95 1.57 11.93
C GLU A 111 2.70 1.22 13.21
N ALA A 112 2.57 2.01 14.28
CA ALA A 112 3.18 1.71 15.57
C ALA A 112 2.64 0.42 16.19
N TYR A 113 1.32 0.20 16.10
CA TYR A 113 0.68 -1.03 16.54
C TYR A 113 1.18 -2.23 15.74
N ILE A 114 1.13 -2.18 14.41
CA ILE A 114 1.59 -3.28 13.54
C ILE A 114 3.07 -3.60 13.75
N LYS A 115 3.91 -2.58 13.94
CA LYS A 115 5.31 -2.78 14.28
C LYS A 115 5.47 -3.54 15.60
N THR A 116 4.68 -3.20 16.61
CA THR A 116 4.69 -3.89 17.92
C THR A 116 4.26 -5.34 17.77
N LEU A 117 3.16 -5.57 17.03
CA LEU A 117 2.68 -6.90 16.69
C LEU A 117 3.79 -7.74 16.05
N ILE A 118 4.38 -7.27 14.95
CA ILE A 118 5.41 -8.02 14.20
C ILE A 118 6.67 -8.23 15.05
N SER A 119 7.05 -7.25 15.89
CA SER A 119 8.22 -7.36 16.74
C SER A 119 8.09 -8.43 17.84
N GLY A 120 6.86 -8.75 18.25
CA GLY A 120 6.57 -9.78 19.24
C GLY A 120 6.30 -11.16 18.65
N LEU A 121 6.36 -11.32 17.33
CA LEU A 121 5.98 -12.55 16.66
C LEU A 121 7.14 -13.56 16.59
N ASP A 122 6.93 -14.76 17.12
CA ASP A 122 7.81 -15.92 16.91
C ASP A 122 7.02 -17.08 16.32
N LEU A 123 7.14 -17.26 15.01
CA LEU A 123 6.45 -18.31 14.25
C LEU A 123 6.87 -19.74 14.66
N ASN A 124 7.93 -19.91 15.47
CA ASN A 124 8.31 -21.23 16.00
C ASN A 124 7.49 -21.64 17.23
N GLN A 125 6.95 -20.67 17.97
CA GLN A 125 6.24 -20.92 19.22
C GLN A 125 4.74 -21.02 19.00
N SER A 126 4.16 -20.07 18.27
CA SER A 126 2.73 -20.05 17.99
C SER A 126 2.41 -19.30 16.71
N TYR A 127 1.33 -19.72 16.04
CA TYR A 127 0.77 -18.97 14.95
C TYR A 127 -0.18 -17.88 15.49
N PRO A 128 -0.20 -16.66 14.90
CA PRO A 128 -1.07 -15.59 15.37
C PRO A 128 -2.55 -15.94 15.27
N ASP A 129 -3.36 -15.32 16.12
CA ASP A 129 -4.82 -15.40 16.01
C ASP A 129 -5.38 -14.62 14.81
N ASP A 130 -6.63 -14.90 14.48
CA ASP A 130 -7.30 -14.29 13.33
C ASP A 130 -7.38 -12.76 13.41
N GLU A 131 -7.58 -12.17 14.59
CA GLU A 131 -7.70 -10.71 14.71
C GLU A 131 -6.37 -10.02 14.42
N TYR A 132 -5.27 -10.60 14.90
CA TYR A 132 -3.92 -10.18 14.57
C TYR A 132 -3.68 -10.24 13.05
N LEU A 133 -4.00 -11.37 12.42
CA LEU A 133 -3.84 -11.55 10.97
C LEU A 133 -4.69 -10.56 10.17
N MET A 134 -5.94 -10.34 10.59
CA MET A 134 -6.82 -9.35 9.98
C MET A 134 -6.28 -7.93 10.11
N ASN A 135 -5.60 -7.58 11.21
CA ASN A 135 -4.94 -6.28 11.38
C ASN A 135 -3.76 -6.10 10.42
N ILE A 136 -2.94 -7.15 10.22
CA ILE A 136 -1.90 -7.13 9.17
C ILE A 136 -2.53 -6.93 7.79
N ILE A 137 -3.61 -7.65 7.46
CA ILE A 137 -4.32 -7.50 6.18
C ILE A 137 -4.78 -6.05 5.98
N ARG A 138 -5.43 -5.44 6.98
CA ARG A 138 -5.89 -4.05 6.91
C ARG A 138 -4.73 -3.08 6.65
N TRP A 139 -3.59 -3.31 7.29
CA TRP A 139 -2.39 -2.51 7.07
C TRP A 139 -1.79 -2.67 5.67
N LEU A 140 -1.69 -3.90 5.15
CA LEU A 140 -1.20 -4.15 3.80
C LEU A 140 -2.10 -3.52 2.73
N GLU A 141 -3.42 -3.54 2.92
CA GLU A 141 -4.37 -2.88 2.02
C GLU A 141 -4.24 -1.35 2.03
N ILE A 142 -3.87 -0.75 3.16
CA ILE A 142 -3.53 0.67 3.24
C ILE A 142 -2.28 0.96 2.40
N ILE A 143 -1.24 0.13 2.50
CA ILE A 143 -0.02 0.27 1.69
C ILE A 143 -0.34 0.19 0.19
N ASP A 144 -1.15 -0.78 -0.24
CA ASP A 144 -1.55 -0.89 -1.65
C ASP A 144 -2.31 0.35 -2.12
N TYR A 145 -3.28 0.86 -1.34
CA TYR A 145 -3.95 2.11 -1.67
C TYR A 145 -2.95 3.28 -1.84
N LYS A 146 -1.98 3.41 -0.91
CA LYS A 146 -0.93 4.42 -1.01
C LYS A 146 -0.12 4.28 -2.32
N PHE A 147 0.18 3.05 -2.75
CA PHE A 147 0.84 2.79 -4.05
C PHE A 147 -0.02 3.17 -5.26
N GLN A 148 -1.33 2.90 -5.23
CA GLN A 148 -2.24 3.30 -6.32
C GLN A 148 -2.22 4.83 -6.50
N VAL A 149 -2.32 5.57 -5.39
CA VAL A 149 -2.28 7.05 -5.38
C VAL A 149 -0.92 7.57 -5.85
N LEU A 150 0.18 6.99 -5.37
CA LEU A 150 1.54 7.38 -5.76
C LEU A 150 1.75 7.27 -7.27
N ASN A 151 1.33 6.15 -7.86
CA ASN A 151 1.50 5.90 -9.29
C ASN A 151 0.55 6.72 -10.16
N ALA A 152 -0.62 7.12 -9.64
CA ALA A 152 -1.47 8.09 -10.30
C ALA A 152 -0.81 9.48 -10.38
N LYS A 153 -0.19 9.93 -9.29
CA LYS A 153 0.47 11.24 -9.23
C LYS A 153 1.73 11.34 -10.12
N ARG A 154 2.46 10.23 -10.27
CA ARG A 154 3.76 10.24 -10.96
C ARG A 154 3.60 10.17 -12.46
N ARG A 155 4.37 10.98 -13.17
CA ARG A 155 4.50 10.95 -14.63
C ARG A 155 5.66 10.06 -15.05
N PHE A 156 5.60 9.56 -16.28
CA PHE A 156 6.71 8.87 -16.89
C PHE A 156 7.82 9.86 -17.26
N LEU A 157 8.99 9.75 -16.64
CA LEU A 157 10.11 10.66 -16.93
C LEU A 157 11.17 10.03 -17.83
N SER A 158 11.22 8.71 -17.95
CA SER A 158 12.15 7.96 -18.81
C SER A 158 11.99 6.46 -18.59
N SER A 159 12.42 5.67 -19.57
CA SER A 159 12.69 4.23 -19.47
C SER A 159 14.18 4.02 -19.19
N LYS A 160 14.52 2.95 -18.44
CA LYS A 160 15.91 2.51 -18.26
C LYS A 160 16.58 2.12 -19.58
N ASP A 161 15.82 1.49 -20.49
CA ASP A 161 16.36 0.90 -21.72
C ASP A 161 16.20 1.81 -22.94
N SER A 162 15.15 2.64 -22.96
CA SER A 162 14.75 3.43 -24.13
C SER A 162 14.90 4.94 -23.97
N GLY A 163 15.38 5.41 -22.81
CA GLY A 163 15.58 6.83 -22.54
C GLY A 163 14.28 7.62 -22.35
N PHE A 164 14.34 8.94 -22.56
CA PHE A 164 13.17 9.83 -22.45
C PHE A 164 12.34 9.79 -23.73
N ILE A 165 11.06 9.48 -23.60
CA ILE A 165 10.08 9.53 -24.69
C ILE A 165 9.10 10.67 -24.35
N PRO A 166 9.19 11.85 -25.02
CA PRO A 166 8.41 13.03 -24.67
C PRO A 166 6.90 12.76 -24.58
N TYR A 167 6.35 12.01 -25.53
CA TYR A 167 4.93 11.66 -25.54
C TYR A 167 4.45 10.89 -24.29
N LEU A 168 5.31 10.02 -23.75
CA LEU A 168 4.95 9.24 -22.56
C LEU A 168 4.94 10.09 -21.29
N SER A 169 5.66 11.21 -21.28
CA SER A 169 5.71 12.11 -20.12
C SER A 169 4.40 12.77 -19.76
N ASP A 170 3.47 12.82 -20.71
CA ASP A 170 2.13 13.31 -20.52
C ASP A 170 1.19 12.28 -19.87
N PHE A 171 1.65 11.06 -19.59
CA PHE A 171 0.85 10.00 -18.96
C PHE A 171 1.33 9.71 -17.53
N PRO A 172 0.39 9.51 -16.60
CA PRO A 172 0.75 9.01 -15.28
C PRO A 172 1.19 7.54 -15.39
N LEU A 173 2.13 7.13 -14.53
CA LEU A 173 2.66 5.76 -14.49
C LEU A 173 1.53 4.74 -14.32
N SER A 174 0.50 5.08 -13.54
CA SER A 174 -0.66 4.20 -13.35
C SER A 174 -1.37 3.82 -14.65
N VAL A 175 -1.42 4.73 -15.65
CA VAL A 175 -2.07 4.50 -16.95
C VAL A 175 -1.16 3.71 -17.88
N LEU A 176 0.17 3.75 -17.70
CA LEU A 176 1.12 3.06 -18.59
C LEU A 176 1.27 1.56 -18.33
N ARG A 177 0.28 0.94 -17.70
CA ARG A 177 0.29 -0.45 -17.30
C ARG A 177 -0.41 -1.33 -18.33
N GLN A 178 0.31 -2.33 -18.82
CA GLN A 178 -0.22 -3.28 -19.79
C GLN A 178 -1.34 -4.15 -19.19
N GLU A 179 -1.24 -4.55 -17.91
CA GLU A 179 -2.25 -5.41 -17.27
C GLU A 179 -3.67 -4.78 -17.20
N ILE A 180 -3.74 -3.45 -17.31
CA ILE A 180 -5.01 -2.72 -17.36
C ILE A 180 -5.27 -2.12 -18.73
N ASP A 181 -4.59 -2.61 -19.78
CA ASP A 181 -4.81 -2.20 -21.17
C ASP A 181 -4.75 -0.67 -21.33
N TYR A 182 -3.76 -0.07 -20.67
CA TYR A 182 -3.48 1.36 -20.71
C TYR A 182 -4.67 2.29 -20.41
N SER A 183 -5.65 1.83 -19.62
CA SER A 183 -6.96 2.49 -19.49
C SER A 183 -7.05 3.41 -18.26
N PRO A 184 -7.24 4.74 -18.44
CA PRO A 184 -7.51 5.68 -17.34
C PRO A 184 -8.71 5.31 -16.47
N TYR A 185 -9.77 4.80 -17.10
CA TYR A 185 -10.97 4.34 -16.38
C TYR A 185 -10.65 3.16 -15.45
N LYS A 186 -9.86 2.19 -15.93
CA LYS A 186 -9.46 1.03 -15.10
C LYS A 186 -8.55 1.48 -13.96
N VAL A 187 -7.67 2.47 -14.14
CA VAL A 187 -6.90 3.05 -13.02
C VAL A 187 -7.81 3.58 -11.93
N ILE A 188 -8.79 4.42 -12.29
CA ILE A 188 -9.75 4.97 -11.33
C ILE A 188 -10.55 3.85 -10.64
N SER A 189 -10.94 2.82 -11.38
CA SER A 189 -11.61 1.64 -10.82
C SER A 189 -10.74 0.95 -9.77
N GLU A 190 -9.45 0.76 -10.01
CA GLU A 190 -8.51 0.14 -9.05
C GLU A 190 -8.26 1.02 -7.81
N ILE A 191 -8.19 2.34 -7.96
CA ILE A 191 -8.14 3.28 -6.83
C ILE A 191 -9.41 3.17 -5.97
N ARG A 192 -10.59 3.12 -6.60
CA ARG A 192 -11.86 2.93 -5.86
C ARG A 192 -11.91 1.59 -5.14
N LYS A 193 -11.44 0.51 -5.77
CA LYS A 193 -11.40 -0.83 -5.17
C LYS A 193 -10.44 -0.90 -3.99
N SER A 194 -9.24 -0.31 -4.09
CA SER A 194 -8.28 -0.24 -2.99
C SER A 194 -8.78 0.62 -1.83
N ALA A 195 -9.39 1.78 -2.11
CA ALA A 195 -10.06 2.58 -1.08
C ALA A 195 -11.20 1.80 -0.41
N LYS A 196 -12.02 1.08 -1.20
CA LYS A 196 -13.10 0.24 -0.67
C LYS A 196 -12.58 -0.84 0.27
N ARG A 197 -11.45 -1.50 -0.05
CA ARG A 197 -10.81 -2.51 0.81
C ARG A 197 -10.52 -1.97 2.21
N ILE A 198 -9.97 -0.75 2.32
CA ILE A 198 -9.73 -0.08 3.62
C ILE A 198 -11.01 0.03 4.43
N THR A 199 -12.17 0.26 3.80
CA THR A 199 -13.45 0.47 4.51
C THR A 199 -14.08 -0.80 5.08
N VAL A 200 -13.56 -1.97 4.75
CA VAL A 200 -14.09 -3.27 5.20
C VAL A 200 -13.49 -3.62 6.55
N MET A 201 -14.34 -3.90 7.54
CA MET A 201 -13.92 -4.24 8.90
C MET A 201 -13.42 -5.68 9.01
N LYS A 202 -14.26 -6.66 8.68
CA LYS A 202 -13.91 -8.09 8.78
C LYS A 202 -13.07 -8.52 7.58
N LYS A 203 -11.99 -9.24 7.83
CA LYS A 203 -11.06 -9.78 6.81
C LYS A 203 -10.95 -11.30 6.88
N SER A 204 -11.92 -11.98 7.49
CA SER A 204 -11.91 -13.43 7.70
C SER A 204 -11.78 -14.22 6.38
N ASN A 205 -12.45 -13.76 5.32
CA ASN A 205 -12.33 -14.38 4.00
C ASN A 205 -10.97 -14.17 3.30
N LYS A 206 -10.09 -13.35 3.89
CA LYS A 206 -8.75 -13.06 3.37
C LYS A 206 -7.63 -13.73 4.16
N LEU A 207 -7.96 -14.49 5.21
CA LEU A 207 -6.96 -15.13 6.07
C LEU A 207 -6.08 -16.10 5.28
N ASN A 208 -6.67 -16.97 4.47
CA ASN A 208 -5.90 -17.88 3.60
C ASN A 208 -5.09 -17.15 2.52
N SER A 209 -5.44 -15.91 2.18
CA SER A 209 -4.69 -15.10 1.22
C SER A 209 -3.45 -14.41 1.82
N LEU A 210 -3.26 -14.49 3.13
CA LEU A 210 -2.10 -13.99 3.86
C LEU A 210 -1.20 -15.17 4.23
N LEU A 211 0.09 -15.06 3.90
CA LEU A 211 1.12 -16.00 4.29
C LEU A 211 2.13 -15.28 5.18
N LEU A 212 2.39 -15.87 6.35
CA LEU A 212 3.50 -15.51 7.22
C LEU A 212 4.54 -16.62 7.13
N ILE A 213 5.70 -16.29 6.59
CA ILE A 213 6.75 -17.24 6.25
C ILE A 213 7.96 -16.92 7.12
N LYS A 214 8.57 -17.93 7.72
CA LYS A 214 9.86 -17.76 8.39
C LYS A 214 10.95 -17.55 7.34
N THR A 215 11.78 -16.54 7.52
CA THR A 215 12.93 -16.31 6.64
C THR A 215 14.23 -16.30 7.43
N THR A 216 15.29 -16.78 6.78
CA THR A 216 16.69 -16.67 7.24
C THR A 216 17.51 -15.71 6.39
N ASN A 217 16.89 -15.07 5.39
CA ASN A 217 17.55 -14.08 4.55
C ASN A 217 17.99 -12.89 5.39
N LYS A 218 19.18 -12.37 5.06
CA LYS A 218 19.81 -11.26 5.79
C LYS A 218 19.45 -9.89 5.23
N ASP A 219 18.92 -9.87 4.02
CA ASP A 219 18.58 -8.66 3.28
C ASP A 219 17.08 -8.37 3.33
N PHE A 220 16.73 -7.10 3.13
CA PHE A 220 15.34 -6.70 2.96
C PHE A 220 14.96 -6.83 1.50
N HIS A 221 14.01 -7.71 1.22
CA HIS A 221 13.41 -7.86 -0.10
C HIS A 221 11.97 -7.36 -0.08
N PHE A 222 11.61 -6.62 -1.12
CA PHE A 222 10.25 -6.15 -1.33
C PHE A 222 9.97 -6.07 -2.81
N PHE A 223 8.83 -6.63 -3.18
CA PHE A 223 8.26 -6.46 -4.49
C PHE A 223 6.74 -6.55 -4.38
N HIS A 224 6.05 -5.95 -5.33
CA HIS A 224 4.60 -5.92 -5.32
C HIS A 224 4.06 -5.78 -6.74
N SER A 225 2.86 -6.29 -6.95
CA SER A 225 2.06 -5.99 -8.13
C SER A 225 0.81 -5.24 -7.67
N MET A 226 0.66 -4.00 -8.12
CA MET A 226 -0.44 -3.12 -7.73
C MET A 226 -1.81 -3.78 -7.84
N GLY A 227 -2.51 -3.86 -6.71
CA GLY A 227 -3.84 -4.44 -6.59
C GLY A 227 -3.88 -5.98 -6.71
N ASN A 228 -2.76 -6.66 -6.91
CA ASN A 228 -2.70 -8.12 -7.05
C ASN A 228 -2.07 -8.76 -5.82
N PHE A 229 -0.81 -8.43 -5.51
CA PHE A 229 -0.11 -8.95 -4.35
C PHE A 229 0.99 -8.01 -3.83
N ILE A 230 1.45 -8.26 -2.61
CA ILE A 230 2.60 -7.62 -1.97
C ILE A 230 3.44 -8.68 -1.27
N PHE A 231 4.77 -8.55 -1.37
CA PHE A 231 5.74 -9.34 -0.63
C PHE A 231 6.67 -8.42 0.15
N LEU A 232 6.86 -8.72 1.44
CA LEU A 232 7.69 -7.98 2.37
C LEU A 232 8.56 -8.96 3.15
N GLU A 233 9.86 -8.96 2.91
CA GLU A 233 10.81 -9.75 3.69
C GLU A 233 11.46 -8.89 4.77
N LEU A 234 11.13 -9.17 6.03
CA LEU A 234 11.55 -8.40 7.18
C LEU A 234 12.61 -9.17 7.96
N HIS A 235 13.83 -9.20 7.44
CA HIS A 235 14.96 -9.95 8.02
C HIS A 235 15.17 -9.67 9.52
N LYS A 236 14.98 -8.41 9.96
CA LYS A 236 15.09 -8.01 11.38
C LYS A 236 14.17 -8.80 12.32
N TYR A 237 13.04 -9.26 11.79
CA TYR A 237 12.01 -10.00 12.50
C TYR A 237 11.97 -11.47 12.10
N SER A 238 12.89 -11.95 11.25
CA SER A 238 12.91 -13.31 10.70
C SER A 238 11.59 -13.75 10.04
N ILE A 239 10.82 -12.78 9.51
CA ILE A 239 9.48 -13.00 8.94
C ILE A 239 9.43 -12.39 7.54
N ALA A 240 8.90 -13.16 6.59
CA ALA A 240 8.42 -12.69 5.30
C ALA A 240 6.89 -12.73 5.28
N ILE A 241 6.29 -11.74 4.64
CA ILE A 241 4.83 -11.59 4.53
C ILE A 241 4.48 -11.56 3.06
N PHE A 242 3.60 -12.46 2.62
CA PHE A 242 3.01 -12.44 1.30
C PHE A 242 1.51 -12.26 1.41
N TYR A 243 0.91 -11.36 0.65
CA TYR A 243 -0.54 -11.15 0.66
C TYR A 243 -1.13 -10.93 -0.72
N PHE A 244 -2.21 -11.64 -1.03
CA PHE A 244 -3.01 -11.44 -2.24
C PHE A 244 -4.20 -10.52 -1.97
N PHE A 245 -4.24 -9.35 -2.61
CA PHE A 245 -5.30 -8.35 -2.40
C PHE A 245 -6.66 -8.78 -2.97
N LYS A 246 -6.65 -9.45 -4.13
CA LYS A 246 -7.86 -9.83 -4.88
C LYS A 246 -8.22 -11.29 -4.73
N LYS A 247 -7.23 -12.19 -4.80
CA LYS A 247 -7.46 -13.65 -4.74
C LYS A 247 -7.91 -14.05 -3.34
N GLU A 248 -8.79 -15.04 -3.29
CA GLU A 248 -9.24 -15.75 -2.08
C GLU A 248 -8.94 -17.22 -2.33
N PHE A 249 -8.51 -17.90 -1.28
CA PHE A 249 -8.11 -19.30 -1.37
C PHE A 249 -8.93 -20.11 -0.37
N LEU A 250 -9.35 -21.30 -0.81
CA LEU A 250 -10.07 -22.23 0.05
C LEU A 250 -9.15 -22.75 1.16
N THR A 251 -7.87 -22.99 0.83
CA THR A 251 -6.88 -23.45 1.79
C THR A 251 -5.64 -22.56 1.79
N HIS A 252 -4.90 -22.57 2.91
CA HIS A 252 -3.61 -21.90 3.03
C HIS A 252 -2.56 -22.50 2.07
N SER A 253 -2.63 -23.81 1.82
CA SER A 253 -1.71 -24.53 0.91
C SER A 253 -1.81 -24.05 -0.54
N ASP A 254 -3.02 -23.74 -1.00
CA ASP A 254 -3.22 -23.23 -2.36
C ASP A 254 -2.56 -21.85 -2.53
N ALA A 255 -2.72 -20.98 -1.52
CA ALA A 255 -2.09 -19.67 -1.50
C ALA A 255 -0.57 -19.78 -1.46
N GLN A 256 -0.03 -20.72 -0.68
CA GLN A 256 1.41 -20.97 -0.57
C GLN A 256 2.01 -21.41 -1.91
N THR A 257 1.35 -22.33 -2.62
CA THR A 257 1.82 -22.82 -3.93
C THR A 257 1.91 -21.68 -4.96
N GLU A 258 0.87 -20.85 -5.04
CA GLU A 258 0.86 -19.71 -5.96
C GLU A 258 1.88 -18.63 -5.56
N ALA A 259 2.04 -18.36 -4.25
CA ALA A 259 3.02 -17.39 -3.77
C ALA A 259 4.44 -17.85 -4.07
N GLN A 260 4.75 -19.14 -3.87
CA GLN A 260 6.06 -19.71 -4.16
C GLN A 260 6.43 -19.51 -5.64
N ARG A 261 5.51 -19.82 -6.56
CA ARG A 261 5.72 -19.58 -7.99
C ARG A 261 6.08 -18.12 -8.31
N ILE A 262 5.37 -17.18 -7.69
CA ILE A 262 5.62 -15.73 -7.89
C ILE A 262 6.97 -15.31 -7.30
N VAL A 263 7.33 -15.83 -6.13
CA VAL A 263 8.60 -15.55 -5.46
C VAL A 263 9.76 -16.07 -6.31
N GLU A 264 9.68 -17.30 -6.83
CA GLU A 264 10.69 -17.91 -7.71
C GLU A 264 10.87 -17.14 -9.03
N GLU A 265 9.81 -16.54 -9.58
CA GLU A 265 9.89 -15.70 -10.77
C GLU A 265 10.49 -14.30 -10.50
N SER A 266 10.51 -13.85 -9.23
CA SER A 266 10.86 -12.47 -8.85
C SER A 266 12.21 -12.32 -8.14
N TYR A 267 12.74 -13.41 -7.56
CA TYR A 267 14.08 -13.49 -6.96
C TYR A 267 15.14 -13.86 -8.00
#